data_AF-A0A6B1D565-F1
#
_entry.id   AF-A0A6B1D565-F1
#
_cell.length_a   1.000
_cell.length_b   1.000
_cell.length_c   1.000
_cell.angle_alpha   90.00
_cell.angle_beta   90.00
_cell.angle_gamma   90.00
#
_symmetry.space_group_name_H-M   'P 1'
#
loop_
_entity.id
_entity.type
_entity.pdbx_description
1 polymer ?
#
loop_
_entity_poly.entity_id
_entity_poly.type
_entity_poly.pdbx_seq_one_letter_code
_entity_poly.pdbx_strand_id
1 'polypeptide(L)'
;MIQTAYSHFAETVLSPRPLVRRGAIGLLAAAGATVIALLIGVAGPLVALILAAAVVGGTLILMDTHWGYVALVGVVFILPFASLPFRLGFKPTFLDAALGALVFVWALKLVAGGPGLSFSSPARSAKVSQARQFLISPIGLLIALFMLMAVFSFIYGMTHSRPTSTVIRRFGEILLGIGLFFVVINTVRTHRELAWVTRWLFLAAWASASIAVAFYVIPEAWTVRALDMLTRFDYPGGFGALRWIEDDPDGTMRAIGTAVDPNVLGGMMILAAAMVGPQLISPRPLFPRWLIVLIFATIALALYWTFSRSALFGMVAALSVPAALKYRRLLPVGIVLGLLLFLLPQTQDYVARLLEGLAGEDVATQMRFGEYKDALILIRRYPLFGVGFSGVPDIDIYLGVSMFYLTVAENMGIIGLVIFLAVMTGFMGMFIAAWRAGAAPQREPLLLGFGGAVLGALVSGFADHYWFNLTYPHMTVLFWMFVGLTVATILVEREGAQMRGERVEKIGERKTFSPSH
;
A
#
# COMPACT_ATOMS: atom_id res chain seq x y z
N MET A 1 35.90 21.12 11.27
CA MET A 1 36.27 20.99 9.83
C MET A 1 35.06 20.77 8.93
N ILE A 2 34.21 19.74 9.15
CA ILE A 2 33.05 19.46 8.27
C ILE A 2 32.00 20.60 8.29
N GLN A 3 31.69 21.16 9.47
CA GLN A 3 30.76 22.30 9.59
C GLN A 3 31.25 23.56 8.85
N THR A 4 32.56 23.83 8.90
CA THR A 4 33.20 25.00 8.28
C THR A 4 33.24 24.88 6.74
N ALA A 5 33.45 23.67 6.24
CA ALA A 5 33.40 23.40 4.79
C ALA A 5 31.97 23.51 4.24
N TYR A 6 30.97 23.05 5.00
CA TYR A 6 29.57 23.14 4.61
C TYR A 6 29.03 24.58 4.60
N SER A 7 29.38 25.39 5.62
CA SER A 7 28.97 26.80 5.66
C SER A 7 29.54 27.60 4.49
N HIS A 8 30.82 27.39 4.15
CA HIS A 8 31.43 28.03 2.98
C HIS A 8 30.85 27.56 1.64
N PHE A 9 30.49 26.28 1.53
CA PHE A 9 29.82 25.76 0.34
C PHE A 9 28.41 26.34 0.18
N ALA A 10 27.65 26.43 1.27
CA ALA A 10 26.31 27.03 1.26
C ALA A 10 26.36 28.52 0.93
N GLU A 11 27.31 29.27 1.49
CA GLU A 11 27.51 30.70 1.22
C GLU A 11 27.92 31.00 -0.23
N THR A 12 28.67 30.10 -0.87
CA THR A 12 29.11 30.24 -2.26
C THR A 12 28.00 29.90 -3.25
N VAL A 13 27.25 28.82 -3.00
CA VAL A 13 26.13 28.40 -3.87
C VAL A 13 24.89 29.30 -3.71
N LEU A 14 24.63 29.83 -2.51
CA LEU A 14 23.52 30.76 -2.24
C LEU A 14 23.96 32.23 -2.23
N SER A 15 25.14 32.52 -2.77
CA SER A 15 25.70 33.87 -2.73
C SER A 15 24.75 34.90 -3.36
N PRO A 16 24.53 36.07 -2.73
CA PRO A 16 23.75 37.16 -3.31
C PRO A 16 24.43 37.77 -4.54
N ARG A 17 25.72 37.48 -4.78
CA ARG A 17 26.46 37.92 -5.96
C ARG A 17 26.20 36.97 -7.15
N PRO A 18 25.59 37.46 -8.26
CA PRO A 18 25.15 36.58 -9.35
C PRO A 18 26.30 35.87 -10.07
N LEU A 19 27.49 36.46 -10.14
CA LEU A 19 28.67 35.85 -10.76
C LEU A 19 29.26 34.70 -9.92
N VAL A 20 29.34 34.86 -8.60
CA VAL A 20 29.83 33.81 -7.69
C VAL A 20 28.87 32.62 -7.69
N ARG A 21 27.57 32.90 -7.62
CA ARG A 21 26.53 31.87 -7.73
C ARG A 21 26.57 31.13 -9.06
N ARG A 22 26.66 31.85 -10.19
CA ARG A 22 26.75 31.24 -11.52
C ARG A 22 28.05 30.41 -11.67
N GLY A 23 29.16 30.89 -11.12
CA GLY A 23 30.42 30.16 -11.10
C GLY A 23 30.35 28.87 -10.28
N ALA A 24 29.77 28.92 -9.08
CA ALA A 24 29.59 27.75 -8.21
C ALA A 24 28.64 26.71 -8.83
N ILE A 25 27.49 27.16 -9.38
CA ILE A 25 26.57 26.28 -10.10
C ILE A 25 27.21 25.70 -11.37
N GLY A 26 27.98 26.51 -12.10
CA GLY A 26 28.73 26.07 -13.29
C GLY A 26 29.79 25.02 -12.98
N LEU A 27 30.55 25.20 -11.89
CA LEU A 27 31.52 24.22 -11.40
C LEU A 27 30.87 22.91 -10.95
N LEU A 28 29.73 22.99 -10.25
CA LEU A 28 28.97 21.81 -9.85
C LEU A 28 28.40 21.07 -11.07
N ALA A 29 27.87 21.80 -12.04
CA ALA A 29 27.37 21.22 -13.29
C ALA A 29 28.51 20.60 -14.11
N ALA A 30 29.67 21.24 -14.19
CA ALA A 30 30.85 20.72 -14.88
C ALA A 30 31.41 19.48 -14.17
N ALA A 31 31.53 19.49 -12.83
CA ALA A 31 31.95 18.33 -12.06
C ALA A 31 30.96 17.16 -12.22
N GLY A 32 29.66 17.44 -12.16
CA GLY A 32 28.61 16.45 -12.43
C GLY A 32 28.70 15.88 -13.84
N ALA A 33 28.88 16.72 -14.86
CA ALA A 33 29.05 16.30 -16.25
C ALA A 33 30.31 15.45 -16.45
N THR A 34 31.44 15.81 -15.82
CA THR A 34 32.69 15.03 -15.87
C THR A 34 32.53 13.67 -15.21
N VAL A 35 31.86 13.59 -14.06
CA VAL A 35 31.56 12.30 -13.40
C VAL A 35 30.65 11.44 -14.28
N ILE A 36 29.62 12.02 -14.90
CA ILE A 36 28.74 11.30 -15.82
C ILE A 36 29.53 10.83 -17.06
N ALA A 37 30.36 11.68 -17.66
CA ALA A 37 31.17 11.32 -18.82
C ALA A 37 32.18 10.19 -18.50
N LEU A 38 32.81 10.25 -17.33
CA LEU A 38 33.69 9.18 -16.84
C LEU A 38 32.93 7.87 -16.63
N LEU A 39 31.74 7.93 -16.03
CA LEU A 39 30.88 6.76 -15.85
C LEU A 39 30.44 6.16 -17.19
N ILE A 40 30.10 6.99 -18.18
CA ILE A 40 29.77 6.54 -19.54
C ILE A 40 30.99 5.83 -20.17
N GLY A 41 32.19 6.40 -20.01
CA GLY A 41 33.43 5.84 -20.56
C GLY A 41 33.82 4.49 -19.93
N VAL A 42 33.55 4.29 -18.64
CA VAL A 42 33.94 3.07 -17.90
C VAL A 42 32.88 1.98 -17.94
N ALA A 43 31.61 2.33 -17.69
CA ALA A 43 30.52 1.37 -17.51
C ALA A 43 29.57 1.29 -18.73
N GLY A 44 29.80 2.13 -19.74
CA GLY A 44 28.92 2.29 -20.89
C GLY A 44 27.75 3.25 -20.61
N PRO A 45 27.12 3.77 -21.67
CA PRO A 45 26.10 4.82 -21.58
C PRO A 45 24.85 4.38 -20.82
N LEU A 46 24.43 3.12 -20.96
CA LEU A 46 23.24 2.61 -20.30
C LEU A 46 23.41 2.53 -18.77
N VAL A 47 24.55 2.01 -18.30
CA VAL A 47 24.83 1.89 -16.86
C VAL A 47 25.00 3.27 -16.23
N ALA A 48 25.67 4.19 -16.93
CA ALA A 48 25.79 5.57 -16.47
C ALA A 48 24.44 6.29 -16.36
N LEU A 49 23.53 6.08 -17.31
CA LEU A 49 22.17 6.63 -17.25
C LEU A 49 21.38 6.05 -16.06
N ILE A 50 21.46 4.74 -15.83
CA ILE A 50 20.82 4.07 -14.70
C ILE A 50 21.38 4.61 -13.38
N LEU A 51 22.70 4.74 -13.25
CA LEU A 51 23.35 5.28 -12.05
C LEU A 51 22.96 6.75 -11.82
N ALA A 52 22.94 7.57 -12.86
CA ALA A 52 22.51 8.97 -12.75
C ALA A 52 21.04 9.06 -12.30
N ALA A 53 20.15 8.26 -12.88
CA ALA A 53 18.76 8.18 -12.46
C ALA A 53 18.61 7.69 -11.01
N ALA A 54 19.42 6.71 -10.59
CA ALA A 54 19.43 6.21 -9.22
C ALA A 54 19.92 7.27 -8.21
N VAL A 55 20.96 8.05 -8.55
CA VAL A 55 21.46 9.14 -7.70
C VAL A 55 20.43 10.26 -7.60
N VAL A 56 19.85 10.69 -8.73
CA VAL A 56 18.81 11.74 -8.74
C VAL A 56 17.59 11.27 -7.96
N GLY A 57 17.07 10.07 -8.25
CA GLY A 57 15.93 9.48 -7.57
C GLY A 57 16.17 9.29 -6.07
N GLY A 58 17.32 8.74 -5.70
CA GLY A 58 17.72 8.56 -4.31
C GLY A 58 17.82 9.90 -3.57
N THR A 59 18.41 10.92 -4.21
CA THR A 59 18.49 12.27 -3.63
C THR A 59 17.10 12.88 -3.44
N LEU A 60 16.22 12.77 -4.44
CA LEU A 60 14.84 13.27 -4.34
C LEU A 60 14.07 12.61 -3.20
N ILE A 61 14.19 11.29 -3.04
CA ILE A 61 13.59 10.53 -1.93
C ILE A 61 14.15 11.02 -0.58
N LEU A 62 15.47 11.21 -0.49
CA LEU A 62 16.13 11.67 0.73
C LEU A 62 15.74 13.11 1.11
N MET A 63 15.44 13.95 0.13
CA MET A 63 15.02 15.33 0.35
C MET A 63 13.53 15.43 0.74
N ASP A 64 12.68 14.57 0.19
CA ASP A 64 11.24 14.68 0.38
C ASP A 64 10.50 13.34 0.47
N THR A 65 9.65 13.23 1.49
CA THR A 65 8.75 12.09 1.73
C THR A 65 7.75 11.93 0.59
N HIS A 66 7.42 13.00 -0.13
CA HIS A 66 6.59 12.94 -1.34
C HIS A 66 7.16 11.99 -2.39
N TRP A 67 8.47 12.07 -2.66
CA TRP A 67 9.13 11.20 -3.63
C TRP A 67 9.33 9.79 -3.08
N GLY A 68 9.47 9.65 -1.76
CA GLY A 68 9.41 8.35 -1.09
C GLY A 68 8.09 7.61 -1.34
N TYR A 69 6.94 8.31 -1.29
CA TYR A 69 5.65 7.73 -1.67
C TYR A 69 5.58 7.35 -3.15
N VAL A 70 6.10 8.18 -4.05
CA VAL A 70 6.14 7.85 -5.49
C VAL A 70 6.93 6.57 -5.74
N ALA A 71 8.12 6.46 -5.13
CA ALA A 71 8.95 5.27 -5.24
C ALA A 71 8.26 4.04 -4.65
N LEU A 72 7.70 4.15 -3.45
CA LEU A 72 7.00 3.05 -2.78
C LEU A 72 5.82 2.55 -3.61
N VAL A 73 4.95 3.45 -4.06
CA VAL A 73 3.77 3.14 -4.84
C VAL A 73 4.15 2.55 -6.21
N GLY A 74 5.17 3.10 -6.86
CA GLY A 74 5.71 2.55 -8.10
C GLY A 74 6.22 1.11 -7.94
N VAL A 75 7.00 0.84 -6.88
CA VAL A 75 7.50 -0.51 -6.59
C VAL A 75 6.35 -1.46 -6.32
N VAL A 76 5.45 -1.10 -5.40
CA VAL A 76 4.35 -1.98 -4.97
C VAL A 76 3.39 -2.34 -6.10
N PHE A 77 3.12 -1.43 -7.05
CA PHE A 77 2.22 -1.70 -8.16
C PHE A 77 2.89 -2.27 -9.42
N ILE A 78 4.13 -1.88 -9.71
CA ILE A 78 4.80 -2.22 -10.98
C ILE A 78 5.83 -3.33 -10.80
N LEU A 79 6.56 -3.37 -9.69
CA LEU A 79 7.64 -4.34 -9.46
C LEU A 79 7.60 -4.95 -8.03
N PRO A 80 6.46 -5.52 -7.59
CA PRO A 80 6.26 -5.95 -6.20
C PRO A 80 7.21 -7.07 -5.74
N PHE A 81 7.77 -7.85 -6.66
CA PHE A 81 8.66 -8.99 -6.35
C PHE A 81 10.13 -8.71 -6.67
N ALA A 82 10.46 -7.51 -7.15
CA ALA A 82 11.82 -7.23 -7.63
C ALA A 82 12.82 -7.23 -6.46
N SER A 83 13.88 -8.00 -6.61
CA SER A 83 15.03 -8.03 -5.70
C SER A 83 16.25 -7.36 -6.30
N LEU A 84 17.12 -6.81 -5.45
CA LEU A 84 18.38 -6.21 -5.88
C LEU A 84 19.38 -7.32 -6.26
N PRO A 85 20.24 -7.11 -7.27
CA PRO A 85 21.12 -8.15 -7.82
C PRO A 85 22.35 -8.47 -6.93
N PHE A 86 22.36 -8.03 -5.67
CA PHE A 86 23.46 -8.24 -4.72
C PHE A 86 22.93 -8.73 -3.37
N ARG A 87 23.81 -9.31 -2.53
CA ARG A 87 23.45 -9.86 -1.21
C ARG A 87 24.23 -9.14 -0.09
N LEU A 88 23.53 -8.70 0.95
CA LEU A 88 24.05 -8.07 2.17
C LEU A 88 23.71 -8.94 3.39
N GLY A 89 24.15 -10.21 3.40
CA GLY A 89 23.67 -11.22 4.36
C GLY A 89 22.25 -11.74 4.08
N PHE A 90 21.38 -10.88 3.54
CA PHE A 90 20.11 -11.19 2.87
C PHE A 90 20.08 -10.54 1.48
N LYS A 91 19.11 -10.91 0.63
CA LYS A 91 18.92 -10.25 -0.68
C LYS A 91 17.89 -9.12 -0.54
N PRO A 92 18.25 -7.84 -0.50
CA PRO A 92 17.27 -6.76 -0.31
C PRO A 92 16.33 -6.64 -1.51
N THR A 93 15.10 -6.24 -1.27
CA THR A 93 14.08 -5.99 -2.29
C THR A 93 14.01 -4.52 -2.69
N PHE A 94 13.37 -4.23 -3.82
CA PHE A 94 13.02 -2.85 -4.17
C PHE A 94 12.05 -2.27 -3.14
N LEU A 95 11.21 -3.12 -2.54
CA LEU A 95 10.29 -2.75 -1.47
C LEU A 95 11.04 -2.35 -0.20
N ASP A 96 12.04 -3.14 0.20
CA ASP A 96 12.94 -2.83 1.33
C ASP A 96 13.57 -1.45 1.16
N ALA A 97 14.11 -1.17 -0.03
CA ALA A 97 14.75 0.10 -0.34
C ALA A 97 13.76 1.28 -0.26
N ALA A 98 12.56 1.13 -0.85
CA ALA A 98 11.56 2.19 -0.87
C ALA A 98 10.95 2.46 0.52
N LEU A 99 10.56 1.41 1.26
CA LEU A 99 10.06 1.52 2.63
C LEU A 99 11.14 2.06 3.56
N GLY A 100 12.34 1.48 3.50
CA GLY A 100 13.47 1.88 4.33
C GLY A 100 13.81 3.36 4.12
N ALA A 101 13.90 3.82 2.87
CA ALA A 101 14.17 5.22 2.57
C ALA A 101 13.04 6.15 3.05
N LEU A 102 11.78 5.80 2.84
CA LEU A 102 10.64 6.60 3.29
C LEU A 102 10.60 6.72 4.82
N VAL A 103 10.74 5.60 5.53
CA VAL A 103 10.77 5.54 7.00
C VAL A 103 11.99 6.30 7.53
N PHE A 104 13.16 6.12 6.92
CA PHE A 104 14.39 6.79 7.32
C PHE A 104 14.27 8.32 7.20
N VAL A 105 13.78 8.82 6.06
CA VAL A 105 13.60 10.27 5.85
C VAL A 105 12.55 10.83 6.81
N TRP A 106 11.47 10.10 7.05
CA TRP A 106 10.48 10.49 8.05
C TRP A 106 11.08 10.55 9.46
N ALA A 107 11.84 9.53 9.87
CA ALA A 107 12.51 9.48 11.17
C ALA A 107 13.51 10.63 11.33
N LEU A 108 14.33 10.91 10.30
CA LEU A 108 15.24 12.06 10.29
C LEU A 108 14.48 13.38 10.42
N LYS A 109 13.37 13.56 9.71
CA LYS A 109 12.53 14.77 9.82
C LYS A 109 11.90 14.91 11.20
N LEU A 110 11.60 13.81 11.88
CA LEU A 110 11.06 13.79 13.23
C LEU A 110 12.14 14.14 14.26
N VAL A 111 13.36 13.61 14.12
CA VAL A 111 14.50 13.92 14.99
C VAL A 111 15.01 15.35 14.75
N ALA A 112 15.20 15.76 13.50
CA ALA A 112 15.64 17.12 13.13
C ALA A 112 14.57 18.19 13.38
N GLY A 113 13.30 17.80 13.39
CA GLY A 113 12.17 18.64 13.80
C GLY A 113 11.92 18.68 15.31
N GLY A 114 12.54 17.77 16.07
CA GLY A 114 12.59 17.81 17.52
C GLY A 114 13.57 18.88 18.04
N PRO A 115 13.52 19.23 19.33
CA PRO A 115 14.33 20.30 19.91
C PRO A 115 15.87 20.10 19.84
N GLY A 116 16.38 18.98 19.29
CA GLY A 116 17.79 18.60 19.36
C GLY A 116 18.65 18.84 18.11
N LEU A 117 18.10 19.05 16.91
CA LEU A 117 18.89 19.01 15.66
C LEU A 117 18.46 20.04 14.59
N SER A 118 18.09 21.26 14.99
CA SER A 118 17.83 22.36 14.05
C SER A 118 19.10 23.16 13.76
N PHE A 119 19.69 22.97 12.58
CA PHE A 119 20.82 23.75 12.05
C PHE A 119 20.41 25.10 11.43
N SER A 120 19.26 25.65 11.82
CA SER A 120 18.70 26.89 11.25
C SER A 120 18.33 27.90 12.34
N SER A 121 18.56 29.18 12.06
CA SER A 121 18.39 30.35 12.94
C SER A 121 17.11 30.31 13.81
N PRO A 122 17.19 30.67 15.12
CA PRO A 122 16.15 30.45 16.13
C PRO A 122 14.76 31.04 15.82
N ALA A 123 14.66 32.10 15.02
CA ALA A 123 13.37 32.74 14.71
C ALA A 123 12.50 31.97 13.70
N ARG A 124 13.10 31.13 12.82
CA ARG A 124 12.36 30.28 11.86
C ARG A 124 11.98 28.93 12.49
N SER A 125 12.68 28.53 13.54
CA SER A 125 12.49 27.27 14.28
C SER A 125 11.17 27.23 15.05
N ALA A 126 10.70 28.35 15.61
CA ALA A 126 9.48 28.39 16.43
C ALA A 126 8.17 28.15 15.65
N LYS A 127 8.10 28.55 14.38
CA LYS A 127 6.92 28.33 13.52
C LYS A 127 6.93 26.95 12.84
N VAL A 128 8.11 26.33 12.73
CA VAL A 128 8.33 24.99 12.14
C VAL A 128 8.22 23.88 13.20
N SER A 129 8.64 24.14 14.44
CA SER A 129 8.57 23.18 15.56
C SER A 129 7.14 22.90 16.01
N GLN A 130 6.24 23.89 15.94
CA GLN A 130 4.84 23.71 16.31
C GLN A 130 4.04 22.86 15.28
N ALA A 131 4.54 22.72 14.05
CA ALA A 131 3.85 22.04 12.94
C ALA A 131 4.20 20.55 12.77
N ARG A 132 5.14 19.99 13.54
CA ARG A 132 5.64 18.60 13.38
C ARG A 132 5.68 17.80 14.67
N GLN A 133 4.73 18.01 15.58
CA GLN A 133 4.51 17.07 16.67
C GLN A 133 4.07 15.72 16.11
N PHE A 134 4.60 14.63 16.64
CA PHE A 134 4.17 13.27 16.30
C PHE A 134 2.69 13.13 16.64
N LEU A 135 1.86 12.89 15.63
CA LEU A 135 0.42 12.75 15.79
C LEU A 135 0.11 11.31 16.18
N ILE A 136 -0.53 11.16 17.34
CA ILE A 136 -1.05 9.89 17.82
C ILE A 136 -2.53 9.82 17.42
N SER A 137 -2.86 8.90 16.53
CA SER A 137 -4.26 8.55 16.25
C SER A 137 -4.82 7.68 17.39
N PRO A 138 -6.12 7.77 17.73
CA PRO A 138 -6.74 6.90 18.73
C PRO A 138 -6.51 5.40 18.48
N ILE A 139 -6.50 4.96 17.22
CA ILE A 139 -6.20 3.56 16.85
C ILE A 139 -4.70 3.24 16.82
N GLY A 140 -3.84 4.27 16.88
CA GLY A 140 -2.39 4.11 16.78
C GLY A 140 -1.81 3.27 17.93
N LEU A 141 -2.36 3.38 19.13
CA LEU A 141 -1.95 2.53 20.27
C LEU A 141 -2.30 1.06 20.03
N LEU A 142 -3.49 0.77 19.49
CA LEU A 142 -3.90 -0.59 19.17
C LEU A 142 -3.04 -1.18 18.04
N ILE A 143 -2.65 -0.37 17.05
CA ILE A 143 -1.74 -0.78 15.97
C ILE A 143 -0.35 -1.07 16.54
N ALA A 144 0.16 -0.22 17.44
CA ALA A 144 1.43 -0.47 18.12
C ALA A 144 1.37 -1.76 18.96
N LEU A 145 0.25 -2.02 19.64
CA LEU A 145 0.02 -3.26 20.36
C LEU A 145 -0.04 -4.47 19.42
N PHE A 146 -0.66 -4.35 18.25
CA PHE A 146 -0.67 -5.40 17.23
C PHE A 146 0.75 -5.70 16.72
N MET A 147 1.55 -4.67 16.45
CA MET A 147 2.95 -4.83 16.07
C MET A 147 3.77 -5.50 17.18
N LEU A 148 3.57 -5.09 18.44
CA LEU A 148 4.23 -5.69 19.59
C LEU A 148 3.86 -7.18 19.72
N MET A 149 2.59 -7.51 19.54
CA MET A 149 2.14 -8.91 19.52
C MET A 149 2.78 -9.68 18.36
N ALA A 150 2.90 -9.09 17.17
CA ALA A 150 3.55 -9.74 16.04
C ALA A 150 5.03 -10.04 16.33
N VAL A 151 5.75 -9.09 16.93
CA VAL A 151 7.14 -9.28 17.38
C VAL A 151 7.22 -10.35 18.46
N PHE A 152 6.32 -10.33 19.44
CA PHE A 152 6.26 -11.33 20.49
C PHE A 152 6.03 -12.74 19.91
N SER A 153 5.03 -12.92 19.04
CA SER A 153 4.74 -14.19 18.39
C SER A 153 5.87 -14.65 17.47
N PHE A 154 6.57 -13.73 16.80
CA PHE A 154 7.77 -14.07 16.04
C PHE A 154 8.87 -14.63 16.95
N ILE A 155 9.17 -13.94 18.05
CA ILE A 155 10.19 -14.37 19.03
C ILE A 155 9.79 -15.70 19.66
N TYR A 156 8.52 -15.85 20.03
CA TYR A 156 7.96 -17.09 20.56
C TYR A 156 8.08 -18.23 19.55
N GLY A 157 7.80 -18.00 18.26
CA GLY A 157 7.93 -18.99 17.21
C GLY A 157 9.36 -19.51 17.01
N MET A 158 10.37 -18.72 17.36
CA MET A 158 11.78 -19.15 17.31
C MET A 158 12.10 -20.30 18.27
N THR A 159 11.25 -20.58 19.26
CA THR A 159 11.41 -21.75 20.14
C THR A 159 11.12 -23.06 19.41
N HIS A 160 10.29 -23.01 18.37
CA HIS A 160 9.86 -24.17 17.59
C HIS A 160 10.76 -24.40 16.38
N SER A 161 11.19 -23.32 15.73
CA SER A 161 11.96 -23.38 14.49
C SER A 161 12.89 -22.19 14.33
N ARG A 162 14.14 -22.43 13.89
CA ARG A 162 15.10 -21.35 13.65
C ARG A 162 14.70 -20.57 12.39
N PRO A 163 14.48 -19.25 12.48
CA PRO A 163 14.10 -18.47 11.30
C PRO A 163 15.27 -18.35 10.34
N THR A 164 14.98 -18.47 9.04
CA THR A 164 15.97 -18.16 8.00
C THR A 164 16.10 -16.65 7.83
N SER A 165 17.22 -16.21 7.24
CA SER A 165 17.43 -14.78 6.92
C SER A 165 16.30 -14.21 6.04
N THR A 166 15.74 -15.01 5.13
CA THR A 166 14.59 -14.63 4.30
C THR A 166 13.32 -14.41 5.12
N VAL A 167 13.06 -15.26 6.12
CA VAL A 167 11.90 -15.12 7.02
C VAL A 167 12.04 -13.86 7.88
N ILE A 168 13.23 -13.61 8.44
CA ILE A 168 13.50 -12.38 9.22
C ILE A 168 13.26 -11.14 8.37
N ARG A 169 13.79 -11.11 7.14
CA ARG A 169 13.60 -9.99 6.21
C ARG A 169 12.11 -9.77 5.89
N ARG A 170 11.40 -10.81 5.46
CA ARG A 170 9.97 -10.73 5.10
C ARG A 170 9.10 -10.31 6.29
N PHE A 171 9.43 -10.78 7.49
CA PHE A 171 8.77 -10.35 8.71
C PHE A 171 9.05 -8.85 9.00
N GLY A 172 10.28 -8.40 8.81
CA GLY A 172 10.64 -6.98 8.85
C GLY A 172 9.85 -6.15 7.83
N GLU A 173 9.67 -6.64 6.60
CA GLU A 173 8.83 -5.99 5.58
C GLU A 173 7.38 -5.87 6.02
N ILE A 174 6.79 -6.92 6.63
CA ILE A 174 5.44 -6.86 7.23
C ILE A 174 5.37 -5.81 8.34
N LEU A 175 6.33 -5.79 9.27
CA LEU A 175 6.35 -4.82 10.37
C LEU A 175 6.50 -3.38 9.86
N LEU A 176 7.37 -3.14 8.88
CA LEU A 176 7.49 -1.84 8.23
C LEU A 176 6.22 -1.47 7.46
N GLY A 177 5.56 -2.45 6.83
CA GLY A 177 4.26 -2.28 6.19
C GLY A 177 3.18 -1.85 7.17
N ILE A 178 3.07 -2.49 8.33
CA ILE A 178 2.16 -2.06 9.41
C ILE A 178 2.57 -0.66 9.91
N GLY A 179 3.87 -0.45 10.14
CA GLY A 179 4.45 0.82 10.61
C GLY A 179 4.22 2.00 9.66
N LEU A 180 4.03 1.73 8.36
CA LEU A 180 3.72 2.74 7.35
C LEU A 180 2.47 3.55 7.70
N PHE A 181 1.52 2.96 8.44
CA PHE A 181 0.40 3.70 9.02
C PHE A 181 0.85 4.98 9.74
N PHE A 182 1.85 4.87 10.63
CA PHE A 182 2.36 5.99 11.40
C PHE A 182 3.06 7.02 10.52
N VAL A 183 3.80 6.56 9.51
CA VAL A 183 4.46 7.44 8.54
C VAL A 183 3.42 8.26 7.76
N VAL A 184 2.36 7.61 7.28
CA VAL A 184 1.30 8.26 6.50
C VAL A 184 0.59 9.34 7.31
N ILE A 185 0.09 9.02 8.51
CA ILE A 185 -0.62 10.03 9.33
C ILE A 185 0.27 11.19 9.75
N ASN A 186 1.59 10.99 9.78
CA ASN A 186 2.55 12.01 10.18
C ASN A 186 3.12 12.82 9.02
N THR A 187 3.02 12.36 7.77
CA THR A 187 3.57 13.05 6.59
C THR A 187 2.50 13.58 5.65
N VAL A 188 1.30 13.00 5.64
CA VAL A 188 0.16 13.45 4.84
C VAL A 188 -0.78 14.25 5.73
N ARG A 189 -0.49 15.55 5.89
CA ARG A 189 -1.21 16.46 6.81
C ARG A 189 -2.02 17.53 6.09
N THR A 190 -1.85 17.67 4.78
CA THR A 190 -2.55 18.67 3.97
C THR A 190 -3.34 18.03 2.83
N HIS A 191 -4.34 18.75 2.34
CA HIS A 191 -5.07 18.30 1.15
C HIS A 191 -4.15 18.15 -0.08
N ARG A 192 -3.11 18.98 -0.19
CA ARG A 192 -2.14 18.91 -1.29
C ARG A 192 -1.32 17.62 -1.22
N GLU A 193 -0.82 17.26 -0.05
CA GLU A 193 -0.09 15.99 0.17
C GLU A 193 -1.00 14.80 -0.10
N LEU A 194 -2.25 14.84 0.39
CA LEU A 194 -3.22 13.79 0.16
C LEU A 194 -3.49 13.60 -1.34
N ALA A 195 -3.76 14.69 -2.06
CA ALA A 195 -3.96 14.67 -3.50
C ALA A 195 -2.70 14.18 -4.25
N TRP A 196 -1.51 14.56 -3.80
CA TRP A 196 -0.25 14.12 -4.39
C TRP A 196 -0.08 12.60 -4.31
N VAL A 197 -0.14 12.03 -3.10
CA VAL A 197 0.01 10.59 -2.88
C VAL A 197 -1.07 9.82 -3.64
N THR A 198 -2.32 10.31 -3.58
CA THR A 198 -3.44 9.68 -4.30
C THR A 198 -3.22 9.68 -5.81
N ARG A 199 -2.75 10.79 -6.41
CA ARG A 199 -2.51 10.84 -7.86
C ARG A 199 -1.50 9.79 -8.31
N TRP A 200 -0.44 9.58 -7.54
CA TRP A 200 0.55 8.56 -7.86
C TRP A 200 0.03 7.13 -7.63
N LEU A 201 -0.84 6.92 -6.64
CA LEU A 201 -1.58 5.65 -6.50
C LEU A 201 -2.44 5.36 -7.73
N PHE A 202 -3.16 6.37 -8.25
CA PHE A 202 -3.97 6.21 -9.47
C PHE A 202 -3.11 5.80 -10.65
N LEU A 203 -2.01 6.50 -10.89
CA LEU A 203 -1.15 6.26 -12.04
C LEU A 203 -0.43 4.91 -11.95
N ALA A 204 0.06 4.54 -10.78
CA ALA A 204 0.74 3.26 -10.60
C ALA A 204 -0.23 2.07 -10.66
N ALA A 205 -1.41 2.19 -10.07
CA ALA A 205 -2.46 1.18 -10.20
C ALA A 205 -2.92 1.03 -11.65
N TRP A 206 -3.08 2.14 -12.38
CA TRP A 206 -3.41 2.11 -13.79
C TRP A 206 -2.30 1.47 -14.63
N ALA A 207 -1.03 1.76 -14.34
CA ALA A 207 0.10 1.13 -15.00
C ALA A 207 0.10 -0.39 -14.76
N SER A 208 -0.10 -0.83 -13.52
CA SER A 208 -0.21 -2.24 -13.15
C SER A 208 -1.36 -2.94 -13.89
N ALA A 209 -2.56 -2.34 -13.90
CA ALA A 209 -3.71 -2.85 -14.63
C ALA A 209 -3.46 -2.91 -16.14
N SER A 210 -2.83 -1.88 -16.71
CA SER A 210 -2.50 -1.80 -18.13
C SER A 210 -1.49 -2.88 -18.53
N ILE A 211 -0.48 -3.13 -17.70
CA ILE A 211 0.48 -4.23 -17.91
C ILE A 211 -0.24 -5.58 -17.87
N ALA A 212 -1.14 -5.78 -16.91
CA ALA A 212 -1.91 -7.03 -16.81
C ALA A 212 -2.82 -7.26 -18.04
N VAL A 213 -3.55 -6.23 -18.46
CA VAL A 213 -4.39 -6.25 -19.68
C VAL A 213 -3.53 -6.51 -20.91
N ALA A 214 -2.38 -5.84 -21.04
CA ALA A 214 -1.48 -6.05 -22.16
C ALA A 214 -0.95 -7.50 -22.19
N PHE A 215 -0.45 -8.01 -21.06
CA PHE A 215 0.08 -9.39 -20.95
C PHE A 215 -0.96 -10.46 -21.25
N TYR A 216 -2.24 -10.18 -20.96
CA TYR A 216 -3.35 -11.09 -21.25
C TYR A 216 -3.73 -11.12 -22.74
N VAL A 217 -3.54 -10.02 -23.47
CA VAL A 217 -3.98 -9.87 -24.87
C VAL A 217 -2.88 -10.20 -25.87
N ILE A 218 -1.61 -9.95 -25.54
CA ILE A 218 -0.48 -10.25 -26.42
C ILE A 218 -0.16 -11.76 -26.42
N PRO A 219 0.56 -12.29 -27.43
CA PRO A 219 0.92 -13.69 -27.45
C PRO A 219 1.82 -14.07 -26.27
N GLU A 220 1.61 -15.26 -25.72
CA GLU A 220 2.27 -15.75 -24.49
C GLU A 220 3.79 -15.65 -24.54
N ALA A 221 4.41 -15.97 -25.68
CA ALA A 221 5.85 -15.87 -25.88
C ALA A 221 6.40 -14.45 -25.67
N TRP A 222 5.60 -13.41 -25.92
CA TRP A 222 5.98 -12.02 -25.69
C TRP A 222 5.89 -11.66 -24.20
N THR A 223 4.85 -12.15 -23.52
CA THR A 223 4.71 -12.03 -22.07
C THR A 223 5.87 -12.72 -21.35
N VAL A 224 6.18 -13.97 -21.72
CA VAL A 224 7.32 -14.72 -21.19
C VAL A 224 8.63 -13.99 -21.43
N ARG A 225 8.88 -13.49 -22.66
CA ARG A 225 10.09 -12.71 -22.95
C ARG A 225 10.21 -11.45 -22.08
N ALA A 226 9.09 -10.76 -21.81
CA ALA A 226 9.09 -9.60 -20.93
C ALA A 226 9.41 -9.97 -19.47
N LEU A 227 8.85 -11.07 -18.96
CA LEU A 227 9.14 -11.60 -17.62
C LEU A 227 10.58 -12.14 -17.50
N ASP A 228 11.10 -12.75 -18.56
CA ASP A 228 12.49 -13.21 -18.65
C ASP A 228 13.47 -12.05 -18.48
N MET A 229 13.14 -10.85 -19.00
CA MET A 229 13.95 -9.66 -18.76
C MET A 229 13.94 -9.19 -17.30
N LEU A 230 12.97 -9.63 -16.50
CA LEU A 230 12.89 -9.32 -15.07
C LEU A 230 13.55 -10.39 -14.19
N THR A 231 13.98 -11.53 -14.74
CA THR A 231 14.68 -12.59 -13.98
C THR A 231 15.95 -12.11 -13.28
N ARG A 232 16.62 -11.07 -13.82
CA ARG A 232 17.73 -10.36 -13.15
C ARG A 232 17.37 -9.76 -11.79
N PHE A 233 16.08 -9.62 -11.51
CA PHE A 233 15.49 -9.13 -10.26
C PHE A 233 14.69 -10.24 -9.53
N ASP A 234 15.03 -11.53 -9.76
CA ASP A 234 14.35 -12.72 -9.22
C ASP A 234 12.87 -12.89 -9.57
N TYR A 235 12.41 -12.29 -10.67
CA TYR A 235 11.12 -12.68 -11.21
C TYR A 235 11.17 -14.12 -11.74
N PRO A 236 10.05 -14.86 -11.66
CA PRO A 236 9.95 -16.15 -12.30
C PRO A 236 10.04 -15.97 -13.82
N GLY A 237 10.86 -16.80 -14.46
CA GLY A 237 11.08 -16.82 -15.90
C GLY A 237 10.46 -18.04 -16.57
N GLY A 238 10.47 -18.03 -17.89
CA GLY A 238 9.91 -19.07 -18.74
C GLY A 238 8.38 -19.17 -18.67
N PHE A 239 7.85 -20.20 -19.30
CA PHE A 239 6.39 -20.46 -19.35
C PHE A 239 5.80 -20.81 -17.98
N GLY A 240 6.60 -21.23 -17.00
CA GLY A 240 6.14 -21.48 -15.63
C GLY A 240 5.76 -20.20 -14.85
N ALA A 241 6.03 -19.01 -15.39
CA ALA A 241 5.57 -17.75 -14.82
C ALA A 241 4.10 -17.43 -15.16
N LEU A 242 3.57 -18.04 -16.23
CA LEU A 242 2.17 -17.92 -16.62
C LEU A 242 1.29 -18.73 -15.66
N ARG A 243 0.05 -18.30 -15.49
CA ARG A 243 -0.89 -18.90 -14.54
C ARG A 243 -2.19 -19.24 -15.25
N TRP A 244 -2.64 -20.46 -15.03
CA TRP A 244 -3.90 -20.97 -15.55
C TRP A 244 -4.82 -21.33 -14.40
N ILE A 245 -6.10 -21.45 -14.68
CA ILE A 245 -7.03 -21.91 -13.65
C ILE A 245 -6.79 -23.40 -13.41
N GLU A 246 -6.78 -23.81 -12.14
CA GLU A 246 -6.39 -25.17 -11.68
C GLU A 246 -4.95 -25.56 -12.06
N ASP A 247 -4.12 -24.57 -12.44
CA ASP A 247 -2.77 -24.77 -12.99
C ASP A 247 -2.75 -25.73 -14.20
N ASP A 248 -3.86 -25.82 -14.94
CA ASP A 248 -4.00 -26.59 -16.17
C ASP A 248 -3.61 -25.75 -17.41
N PRO A 249 -2.49 -26.05 -18.11
CA PRO A 249 -2.06 -25.29 -19.28
C PRO A 249 -3.05 -25.30 -20.45
N ASP A 250 -3.90 -26.33 -20.53
CA ASP A 250 -4.96 -26.43 -21.55
C ASP A 250 -6.21 -25.60 -21.16
N GLY A 251 -6.24 -25.10 -19.91
CA GLY A 251 -7.31 -24.28 -19.37
C GLY A 251 -7.22 -22.80 -19.72
N THR A 252 -8.10 -21.99 -19.10
CA THR A 252 -8.10 -20.54 -19.28
C THR A 252 -6.93 -19.89 -18.54
N MET A 253 -6.12 -19.11 -19.25
CA MET A 253 -5.08 -18.28 -18.63
C MET A 253 -5.70 -17.21 -17.74
N ARG A 254 -5.00 -16.84 -16.67
CA ARG A 254 -5.39 -15.76 -15.75
C ARG A 254 -4.49 -14.55 -15.97
N ALA A 255 -5.04 -13.33 -15.84
CA ALA A 255 -4.24 -12.12 -15.89
C ALA A 255 -3.33 -12.01 -14.67
N ILE A 256 -2.04 -11.76 -14.92
CA ILE A 256 -0.99 -11.74 -13.88
C ILE A 256 -0.24 -10.40 -13.78
N GLY A 257 -0.06 -9.71 -14.91
CA GLY A 257 0.85 -8.55 -14.99
C GLY A 257 2.25 -8.85 -14.41
N THR A 258 2.90 -7.84 -13.86
CA THR A 258 4.15 -7.97 -13.08
C THR A 258 3.92 -8.33 -11.61
N ALA A 259 2.68 -8.56 -11.19
CA ALA A 259 2.39 -9.19 -9.91
C ALA A 259 2.57 -10.72 -10.00
N VAL A 260 2.53 -11.31 -11.19
CA VAL A 260 2.70 -12.75 -11.47
C VAL A 260 1.62 -13.65 -10.84
N ASP A 261 1.14 -13.34 -9.64
CA ASP A 261 0.04 -14.02 -8.97
C ASP A 261 -1.29 -13.28 -9.28
N PRO A 262 -2.27 -13.98 -9.87
CA PRO A 262 -3.55 -13.38 -10.24
C PRO A 262 -4.43 -13.00 -9.04
N ASN A 263 -4.33 -13.69 -7.90
CA ASN A 263 -5.08 -13.33 -6.70
C ASN A 263 -4.53 -12.06 -6.06
N VAL A 264 -3.20 -11.94 -5.99
CA VAL A 264 -2.49 -10.74 -5.53
C VAL A 264 -2.84 -9.55 -6.42
N LEU A 265 -2.76 -9.71 -7.75
CA LEU A 265 -3.19 -8.67 -8.70
C LEU A 265 -4.66 -8.27 -8.46
N GLY A 266 -5.55 -9.26 -8.28
CA GLY A 266 -6.95 -9.03 -7.93
C GLY A 266 -7.11 -8.18 -6.67
N GLY A 267 -6.38 -8.50 -5.61
CA GLY A 267 -6.32 -7.71 -4.38
C GLY A 267 -5.88 -6.27 -4.59
N MET A 268 -4.85 -6.05 -5.41
CA MET A 268 -4.38 -4.71 -5.79
C MET A 268 -5.48 -3.93 -6.54
N MET A 269 -6.22 -4.61 -7.42
CA MET A 269 -7.30 -4.01 -8.18
C MET A 269 -8.54 -3.70 -7.31
N ILE A 270 -8.80 -4.42 -6.22
CA ILE A 270 -9.85 -4.05 -5.24
C ILE A 270 -9.57 -2.64 -4.69
N LEU A 271 -8.35 -2.42 -4.21
CA LEU A 271 -7.96 -1.13 -3.63
C LEU A 271 -8.00 -0.01 -4.68
N ALA A 272 -7.51 -0.31 -5.89
CA ALA A 272 -7.52 0.63 -7.00
C ALA A 272 -8.94 1.00 -7.42
N ALA A 273 -9.83 0.01 -7.60
CA ALA A 273 -11.23 0.23 -7.98
C ALA A 273 -11.97 1.06 -6.94
N ALA A 274 -11.79 0.74 -5.65
CA ALA A 274 -12.41 1.47 -4.54
C ALA A 274 -11.97 2.93 -4.48
N MET A 275 -10.68 3.18 -4.74
CA MET A 275 -10.11 4.52 -4.76
C MET A 275 -10.60 5.35 -5.97
N VAL A 276 -10.69 4.72 -7.15
CA VAL A 276 -11.05 5.38 -8.41
C VAL A 276 -12.57 5.57 -8.55
N GLY A 277 -13.37 4.60 -8.08
CA GLY A 277 -14.82 4.55 -8.26
C GLY A 277 -15.56 5.84 -7.87
N PRO A 278 -15.38 6.38 -6.65
CA PRO A 278 -15.99 7.65 -6.24
C PRO A 278 -15.61 8.84 -7.13
N GLN A 279 -14.42 8.82 -7.74
CA GLN A 279 -13.97 9.91 -8.61
C GLN A 279 -14.73 9.98 -9.94
N LEU A 280 -15.38 8.89 -10.38
CA LEU A 280 -16.21 8.89 -11.59
C LEU A 280 -17.37 9.89 -11.51
N ILE A 281 -17.92 10.05 -10.30
CA ILE A 281 -19.15 10.83 -10.06
C ILE A 281 -18.86 12.07 -9.19
N SER A 282 -17.66 12.16 -8.62
CA SER A 282 -17.22 13.32 -7.83
C SER A 282 -17.42 14.64 -8.58
N PRO A 283 -17.90 15.70 -7.89
CA PRO A 283 -17.95 17.06 -8.44
C PRO A 283 -16.55 17.64 -8.70
N ARG A 284 -15.53 17.23 -7.94
CA ARG A 284 -14.16 17.73 -8.02
C ARG A 284 -13.18 16.56 -8.13
N PRO A 285 -13.13 15.88 -9.29
CA PRO A 285 -12.24 14.74 -9.48
C PRO A 285 -10.77 15.15 -9.52
N LEU A 286 -9.87 14.23 -9.14
CA LEU A 286 -8.42 14.48 -9.17
C LEU A 286 -7.82 14.62 -10.58
N PHE A 287 -8.48 14.01 -11.56
CA PHE A 287 -8.10 13.93 -12.98
C PHE A 287 -9.32 14.26 -13.85
N PRO A 288 -9.15 14.56 -15.16
CA PRO A 288 -10.29 14.72 -16.05
C PRO A 288 -11.11 13.42 -16.14
N ARG A 289 -12.43 13.54 -16.24
CA ARG A 289 -13.35 12.39 -16.13
C ARG A 289 -13.10 11.29 -17.17
N TRP A 290 -12.74 11.65 -18.40
CA TRP A 290 -12.45 10.67 -19.44
C TRP A 290 -11.27 9.75 -19.05
N LEU A 291 -10.25 10.31 -18.39
CA LEU A 291 -9.09 9.56 -17.92
C LEU A 291 -9.47 8.67 -16.74
N ILE A 292 -10.34 9.14 -15.84
CA ILE A 292 -10.82 8.33 -14.72
C ILE A 292 -11.66 7.15 -15.21
N VAL A 293 -12.52 7.36 -16.20
CA VAL A 293 -13.29 6.28 -16.84
C VAL A 293 -12.35 5.26 -17.47
N LEU A 294 -11.32 5.71 -18.21
CA LEU A 294 -10.31 4.83 -18.78
C LEU A 294 -9.58 4.04 -17.69
N ILE A 295 -9.07 4.71 -16.65
CA ILE A 295 -8.38 4.07 -15.53
C ILE A 295 -9.27 3.02 -14.88
N PHE A 296 -10.51 3.37 -14.52
CA PHE A 296 -11.46 2.46 -13.88
C PHE A 296 -11.79 1.27 -14.76
N ALA A 297 -12.06 1.49 -16.05
CA ALA A 297 -12.33 0.41 -16.99
C ALA A 297 -11.15 -0.55 -17.13
N THR A 298 -9.92 -0.02 -17.17
CA THR A 298 -8.70 -0.85 -17.24
C THR A 298 -8.52 -1.69 -15.97
N ILE A 299 -8.77 -1.10 -14.79
CA ILE A 299 -8.73 -1.78 -13.49
C ILE A 299 -9.79 -2.88 -13.40
N ALA A 300 -11.03 -2.57 -13.78
CA ALA A 300 -12.13 -3.53 -13.75
C ALA A 300 -11.89 -4.69 -14.72
N LEU A 301 -11.35 -4.41 -15.90
CA LEU A 301 -10.98 -5.43 -16.89
C LEU A 301 -9.83 -6.31 -16.39
N ALA A 302 -8.78 -5.71 -15.82
CA ALA A 302 -7.68 -6.44 -15.22
C ALA A 302 -8.19 -7.38 -14.10
N LEU A 303 -9.03 -6.86 -13.19
CA LEU A 303 -9.64 -7.66 -12.12
C LEU A 303 -10.48 -8.80 -12.68
N TYR A 304 -11.33 -8.53 -13.67
CA TYR A 304 -12.16 -9.55 -14.31
C TYR A 304 -11.31 -10.70 -14.87
N TRP A 305 -10.23 -10.40 -15.61
CA TRP A 305 -9.36 -11.44 -16.17
C TRP A 305 -8.45 -12.12 -15.15
N THR A 306 -8.38 -11.68 -13.89
CA THR A 306 -7.70 -12.47 -12.84
C THR A 306 -8.44 -13.76 -12.51
N PHE A 307 -9.73 -13.88 -12.85
CA PHE A 307 -10.60 -14.98 -12.42
C PHE A 307 -10.61 -15.18 -10.88
N SER A 308 -10.32 -14.13 -10.11
CA SER A 308 -10.31 -14.18 -8.66
C SER A 308 -11.69 -13.84 -8.08
N ARG A 309 -12.40 -14.85 -7.58
CA ARG A 309 -13.72 -14.72 -6.94
C ARG A 309 -13.65 -13.82 -5.70
N SER A 310 -12.64 -14.01 -4.85
CA SER A 310 -12.41 -13.21 -3.64
C SER A 310 -12.20 -11.73 -4.00
N ALA A 311 -11.47 -11.46 -5.10
CA ALA A 311 -11.28 -10.09 -5.59
C ALA A 311 -12.57 -9.46 -6.12
N LEU A 312 -13.41 -10.21 -6.84
CA LEU A 312 -14.71 -9.73 -7.30
C LEU A 312 -15.60 -9.33 -6.12
N PHE A 313 -15.74 -10.20 -5.11
CA PHE A 313 -16.52 -9.89 -3.91
C PHE A 313 -15.93 -8.70 -3.14
N GLY A 314 -14.60 -8.62 -3.04
CA GLY A 314 -13.93 -7.48 -2.42
C GLY A 314 -14.18 -6.17 -3.16
N MET A 315 -14.17 -6.16 -4.49
CA MET A 315 -14.47 -4.96 -5.30
C MET A 315 -15.93 -4.52 -5.11
N VAL A 316 -16.87 -5.47 -5.13
CA VAL A 316 -18.30 -5.19 -4.88
C VAL A 316 -18.48 -4.57 -3.49
N ALA A 317 -17.89 -5.19 -2.46
CA ALA A 317 -17.93 -4.66 -1.10
C ALA A 317 -17.30 -3.27 -1.01
N ALA A 318 -16.16 -3.05 -1.66
CA ALA A 318 -15.48 -1.77 -1.62
C ALA A 318 -16.28 -0.63 -2.27
N LEU A 319 -16.89 -0.89 -3.43
CA LEU A 319 -17.71 0.09 -4.16
C LEU A 319 -19.11 0.27 -3.54
N SER A 320 -19.60 -0.71 -2.77
CA SER A 320 -20.87 -0.59 -2.04
C SER A 320 -20.85 0.54 -1.01
N VAL A 321 -19.70 0.81 -0.38
CA VAL A 321 -19.55 1.88 0.63
C VAL A 321 -19.88 3.26 0.04
N PRO A 322 -19.17 3.75 -0.99
CA PRO A 322 -19.51 5.03 -1.60
C PRO A 322 -20.91 5.00 -2.24
N ALA A 323 -21.35 3.88 -2.81
CA ALA A 323 -22.65 3.76 -3.45
C ALA A 323 -23.82 3.89 -2.47
N ALA A 324 -23.74 3.20 -1.33
CA ALA A 324 -24.77 3.21 -0.29
C ALA A 324 -24.80 4.55 0.46
N LEU A 325 -23.63 5.11 0.77
CA LEU A 325 -23.53 6.29 1.62
C LEU A 325 -23.82 7.60 0.89
N LYS A 326 -23.37 7.77 -0.38
CA LYS A 326 -23.56 9.05 -1.09
C LYS A 326 -23.80 8.91 -2.58
N TYR A 327 -22.92 8.20 -3.26
CA TYR A 327 -22.88 8.13 -4.72
C TYR A 327 -23.83 7.05 -5.22
N ARG A 328 -25.13 7.17 -4.89
CA ARG A 328 -26.17 6.19 -5.28
C ARG A 328 -26.25 5.93 -6.78
N ARG A 329 -25.76 6.87 -7.60
CA ARG A 329 -25.59 6.69 -9.06
C ARG A 329 -24.59 5.59 -9.44
N LEU A 330 -23.74 5.13 -8.52
CA LEU A 330 -22.91 3.94 -8.70
C LEU A 330 -23.75 2.65 -8.67
N LEU A 331 -24.92 2.64 -8.00
CA LEU A 331 -25.79 1.46 -7.94
C LEU A 331 -26.28 1.01 -9.32
N PRO A 332 -26.92 1.86 -10.15
CA PRO A 332 -27.34 1.44 -11.49
C PRO A 332 -26.15 1.04 -12.37
N VAL A 333 -24.98 1.69 -12.23
CA VAL A 333 -23.77 1.29 -12.95
C VAL A 333 -23.32 -0.11 -12.52
N GLY A 334 -23.30 -0.39 -11.21
CA GLY A 334 -22.98 -1.71 -10.67
C GLY A 334 -23.98 -2.78 -11.09
N ILE A 335 -25.28 -2.45 -11.11
CA ILE A 335 -26.34 -3.34 -11.61
C ILE A 335 -26.13 -3.65 -13.09
N VAL A 336 -25.87 -2.64 -13.92
CA VAL A 336 -25.60 -2.84 -15.36
C VAL A 336 -24.35 -3.71 -15.55
N LEU A 337 -23.25 -3.43 -14.86
CA LEU A 337 -22.03 -4.24 -14.94
C LEU A 337 -22.27 -5.68 -14.47
N GLY A 338 -23.04 -5.87 -13.39
CA GLY A 338 -23.43 -7.18 -12.91
C GLY A 338 -24.31 -7.93 -13.92
N LEU A 339 -25.32 -7.28 -14.49
CA LEU A 339 -26.15 -7.86 -15.54
C LEU A 339 -25.33 -8.22 -16.77
N LEU A 340 -24.39 -7.36 -17.20
CA LEU A 340 -23.48 -7.68 -18.29
C LEU A 340 -22.62 -8.90 -17.95
N LEU A 341 -22.13 -9.02 -16.72
CA LEU A 341 -21.40 -10.21 -16.27
C LEU A 341 -22.26 -11.48 -16.33
N PHE A 342 -23.56 -11.42 -16.01
CA PHE A 342 -24.43 -12.60 -16.01
C PHE A 342 -25.06 -12.92 -17.38
N LEU A 343 -25.23 -11.92 -18.26
CA LEU A 343 -26.01 -12.06 -19.50
C LEU A 343 -25.13 -12.13 -20.75
N LEU A 344 -23.89 -11.65 -20.73
CA LEU A 344 -23.03 -11.70 -21.91
C LEU A 344 -22.56 -13.15 -22.16
N PRO A 345 -22.63 -13.65 -23.39
CA PRO A 345 -22.12 -14.99 -23.72
C PRO A 345 -20.64 -15.16 -23.38
N GLN A 346 -19.84 -14.09 -23.53
CA GLN A 346 -18.40 -14.11 -23.28
C GLN A 346 -18.02 -14.27 -21.81
N THR A 347 -18.97 -14.01 -20.89
CA THR A 347 -18.70 -14.07 -19.45
C THR A 347 -19.23 -15.35 -18.80
N GLN A 348 -19.88 -16.24 -19.57
CA GLN A 348 -20.55 -17.42 -19.02
C GLN A 348 -19.59 -18.40 -18.34
N ASP A 349 -18.38 -18.60 -18.89
CA ASP A 349 -17.36 -19.45 -18.26
C ASP A 349 -16.92 -18.90 -16.90
N TYR A 350 -16.80 -17.58 -16.79
CA TYR A 350 -16.51 -16.92 -15.52
C TYR A 350 -17.66 -17.13 -14.52
N VAL A 351 -18.91 -16.98 -14.98
CA VAL A 351 -20.11 -17.15 -14.15
C VAL A 351 -20.26 -18.59 -13.66
N ALA A 352 -20.03 -19.58 -14.53
CA ALA A 352 -20.05 -21.00 -14.16
C ALA A 352 -19.09 -21.27 -12.99
N ARG A 353 -17.83 -20.83 -13.11
CA ARG A 353 -16.82 -20.99 -12.04
C ARG A 353 -17.15 -20.20 -10.77
N LEU A 354 -17.80 -19.05 -10.90
CA LEU A 354 -18.29 -18.30 -9.76
C LEU A 354 -19.37 -19.10 -9.02
N LEU A 355 -20.30 -19.72 -9.74
CA LEU A 355 -21.37 -20.55 -9.17
C LEU A 355 -20.83 -21.85 -8.56
N GLU A 356 -19.96 -22.57 -9.26
CA GLU A 356 -19.27 -23.76 -8.73
C GLU A 356 -18.49 -23.43 -7.44
N GLY A 357 -17.85 -22.26 -7.41
CA GLY A 357 -17.17 -21.77 -6.22
C GLY A 357 -18.08 -21.52 -5.03
N LEU A 358 -19.25 -20.94 -5.28
CA LEU A 358 -20.27 -20.69 -4.26
C LEU A 358 -20.95 -21.99 -3.80
N ALA A 359 -21.13 -22.96 -4.71
CA ALA A 359 -21.61 -24.30 -4.37
C ALA A 359 -20.56 -25.13 -3.63
N GLY A 360 -19.29 -24.71 -3.69
CA GLY A 360 -18.16 -25.44 -3.10
C GLY A 360 -17.74 -26.64 -3.94
N GLU A 361 -18.13 -26.73 -5.21
CA GLU A 361 -17.85 -27.87 -6.09
C GLU A 361 -16.47 -27.75 -6.77
N ASP A 362 -15.95 -26.54 -6.89
CA ASP A 362 -14.63 -26.28 -7.47
C ASP A 362 -13.49 -26.84 -6.58
N VAL A 363 -12.52 -27.48 -7.24
CA VAL A 363 -11.32 -28.09 -6.63
C VAL A 363 -10.57 -27.09 -5.75
N ALA A 364 -10.42 -25.84 -6.20
CA ALA A 364 -9.72 -24.83 -5.40
C ALA A 364 -10.46 -24.49 -4.10
N THR A 365 -11.80 -24.54 -4.07
CA THR A 365 -12.57 -24.33 -2.84
C THR A 365 -12.46 -25.54 -1.91
N GLN A 366 -12.47 -26.76 -2.45
CA GLN A 366 -12.29 -27.98 -1.67
C GLN A 366 -10.92 -28.06 -1.00
N MET A 367 -9.85 -27.68 -1.71
CA MET A 367 -8.50 -27.58 -1.13
C MET A 367 -8.46 -26.60 0.05
N ARG A 368 -9.11 -25.44 -0.08
CA ARG A 368 -9.20 -24.46 1.02
C ARG A 368 -9.94 -24.99 2.24
N PHE A 369 -10.98 -25.80 2.09
CA PHE A 369 -11.64 -26.41 3.24
C PHE A 369 -10.70 -27.35 4.02
N GLY A 370 -9.80 -28.05 3.32
CA GLY A 370 -8.72 -28.79 3.94
C GLY A 370 -7.78 -27.89 4.74
N GLU A 371 -7.29 -26.82 4.12
CA GLU A 371 -6.43 -25.81 4.78
C GLU A 371 -7.11 -25.20 6.02
N TYR A 372 -8.42 -24.90 5.94
CA TYR A 372 -9.17 -24.32 7.06
C TYR A 372 -9.27 -25.29 8.24
N LYS A 373 -9.45 -26.58 7.95
CA LYS A 373 -9.47 -27.62 8.98
C LYS A 373 -8.13 -27.71 9.68
N ASP A 374 -7.03 -27.74 8.93
CA ASP A 374 -5.68 -27.82 9.48
C ASP A 374 -5.35 -26.57 10.32
N ALA A 375 -5.76 -25.38 9.84
CA ALA A 375 -5.65 -24.14 10.58
C ALA A 375 -6.39 -24.15 11.91
N LEU A 376 -7.63 -24.65 11.94
CA LEU A 376 -8.42 -24.75 13.16
C LEU A 376 -7.82 -25.74 14.16
N ILE A 377 -7.22 -26.85 13.68
CA ILE A 377 -6.49 -27.79 14.53
C ILE A 377 -5.28 -27.08 15.15
N LEU A 378 -4.52 -26.33 14.34
CA LEU A 378 -3.35 -25.58 14.81
C LEU A 378 -3.72 -24.53 15.87
N ILE A 379 -4.77 -23.74 15.61
CA ILE A 379 -5.29 -22.74 16.56
C ILE A 379 -5.77 -23.42 17.84
N ARG A 380 -6.36 -24.62 17.77
CA ARG A 380 -6.77 -25.37 18.96
C ARG A 380 -5.56 -25.84 19.78
N ARG A 381 -4.44 -26.20 19.14
CA ARG A 381 -3.20 -26.60 19.81
C ARG A 381 -2.46 -25.40 20.42
N TYR A 382 -2.45 -24.25 19.72
CA TYR A 382 -1.71 -23.03 20.12
C TYR A 382 -2.61 -21.78 20.19
N PRO A 383 -3.63 -21.74 21.06
CA PRO A 383 -4.73 -20.78 20.97
C PRO A 383 -4.39 -19.34 21.31
N LEU A 384 -3.48 -19.10 22.26
CA LEU A 384 -3.28 -17.74 22.79
C LEU A 384 -2.37 -16.89 21.91
N PHE A 385 -1.19 -17.41 21.56
CA PHE A 385 -0.12 -16.66 20.91
C PHE A 385 0.26 -17.19 19.52
N GLY A 386 -0.39 -18.27 19.07
CA GLY A 386 -0.08 -18.93 17.80
C GLY A 386 1.29 -19.61 17.83
N VAL A 387 1.73 -20.04 16.66
CA VAL A 387 3.02 -20.73 16.46
C VAL A 387 4.15 -19.81 15.99
N GLY A 388 3.84 -18.54 15.72
CA GLY A 388 4.77 -17.59 15.12
C GLY A 388 4.95 -17.79 13.62
N PHE A 389 6.02 -17.22 13.07
CA PHE A 389 6.22 -17.03 11.62
C PHE A 389 7.32 -17.91 11.01
N SER A 390 8.06 -18.66 11.82
CA SER A 390 9.27 -19.38 11.40
C SER A 390 9.04 -20.84 11.03
N GLY A 391 7.91 -21.43 11.44
CA GLY A 391 7.58 -22.83 11.20
C GLY A 391 6.59 -23.38 12.24
N VAL A 392 6.09 -24.60 12.00
CA VAL A 392 5.14 -25.29 12.88
C VAL A 392 5.91 -26.15 13.89
N PRO A 393 5.45 -26.28 15.16
CA PRO A 393 6.07 -27.17 16.13
C PRO A 393 5.83 -28.66 15.82
N ASP A 394 4.68 -28.96 15.21
CA ASP A 394 4.25 -30.32 14.89
C ASP A 394 4.51 -30.66 13.41
N ILE A 395 4.93 -31.91 13.15
CA ILE A 395 5.28 -32.39 11.81
C ILE A 395 4.02 -32.72 10.97
N ASP A 396 2.87 -32.95 11.62
CA ASP A 396 1.62 -33.39 10.98
C ASP A 396 0.75 -32.27 10.42
N ILE A 397 1.15 -30.99 10.57
CA ILE A 397 0.35 -29.82 10.17
C ILE A 397 1.20 -28.82 9.38
N TYR A 398 0.63 -28.26 8.31
CA TYR A 398 1.27 -27.22 7.50
C TYR A 398 0.82 -25.82 7.93
N LEU A 399 1.75 -24.86 7.92
CA LEU A 399 1.44 -23.43 7.98
C LEU A 399 1.03 -22.95 6.59
N GLY A 400 -0.26 -22.72 6.38
CA GLY A 400 -0.76 -22.27 5.09
C GLY A 400 -2.28 -22.35 5.00
N VAL A 401 -2.94 -21.22 5.19
CA VAL A 401 -4.39 -21.12 5.12
C VAL A 401 -4.82 -19.98 4.21
N SER A 402 -5.69 -20.26 3.25
CA SER A 402 -6.24 -19.27 2.32
C SER A 402 -7.32 -18.35 2.93
N MET A 403 -7.16 -17.95 4.19
CA MET A 403 -8.02 -16.99 4.86
C MET A 403 -7.21 -16.09 5.80
N PHE A 404 -7.20 -14.78 5.51
CA PHE A 404 -6.45 -13.77 6.24
C PHE A 404 -6.63 -13.86 7.76
N TYR A 405 -7.87 -14.01 8.23
CA TYR A 405 -8.16 -14.07 9.66
C TYR A 405 -7.57 -15.30 10.34
N LEU A 406 -7.64 -16.46 9.68
CA LEU A 406 -7.02 -17.68 10.18
C LEU A 406 -5.49 -17.55 10.14
N THR A 407 -4.92 -16.93 9.11
CA THR A 407 -3.48 -16.67 9.06
C THR A 407 -3.01 -15.82 10.25
N VAL A 408 -3.76 -14.76 10.62
CA VAL A 408 -3.45 -13.97 11.82
C VAL A 408 -3.56 -14.84 13.07
N ALA A 409 -4.59 -15.67 13.19
CA ALA A 409 -4.80 -16.53 14.36
C ALA A 409 -3.77 -17.67 14.48
N GLU A 410 -3.32 -18.27 13.38
CA GLU A 410 -2.26 -19.29 13.39
C GLU A 410 -0.93 -18.71 13.84
N ASN A 411 -0.56 -17.54 13.30
CA ASN A 411 0.74 -16.93 13.57
C ASN A 411 0.78 -16.21 14.93
N MET A 412 -0.32 -15.56 15.33
CA MET A 412 -0.37 -14.67 16.50
C MET A 412 -1.40 -15.06 17.57
N GLY A 413 -2.11 -16.18 17.36
CA GLY A 413 -3.16 -16.65 18.25
C GLY A 413 -4.44 -15.82 18.22
N ILE A 414 -5.41 -16.24 19.01
CA ILE A 414 -6.69 -15.54 19.19
C ILE A 414 -6.46 -14.14 19.74
N ILE A 415 -5.44 -13.93 20.58
CA ILE A 415 -5.13 -12.59 21.11
C ILE A 415 -4.70 -11.65 19.98
N GLY A 416 -3.81 -12.10 19.08
CA GLY A 416 -3.42 -11.33 17.90
C GLY A 416 -4.62 -10.99 17.01
N LEU A 417 -5.51 -11.96 16.76
CA LEU A 417 -6.73 -11.75 15.99
C LEU A 417 -7.67 -10.74 16.66
N VAL A 418 -7.88 -10.84 17.97
CA VAL A 418 -8.73 -9.90 18.73
C VAL A 418 -8.17 -8.48 18.67
N ILE A 419 -6.85 -8.31 18.82
CA ILE A 419 -6.22 -6.99 18.69
C ILE A 419 -6.45 -6.45 17.27
N PHE A 420 -6.25 -7.28 16.24
CA PHE A 420 -6.50 -6.87 14.86
C PHE A 420 -7.95 -6.43 14.64
N LEU A 421 -8.93 -7.20 15.11
CA LEU A 421 -10.35 -6.86 15.02
C LEU A 421 -10.69 -5.59 15.80
N ALA A 422 -10.05 -5.36 16.95
CA ALA A 422 -10.19 -4.12 17.70
C ALA A 422 -9.65 -2.91 16.92
N VAL A 423 -8.50 -3.03 16.25
CA VAL A 423 -7.98 -2.00 15.34
C VAL A 423 -8.99 -1.71 14.23
N MET A 424 -9.50 -2.74 13.55
CA MET A 424 -10.44 -2.58 12.44
C MET A 424 -11.78 -1.99 12.89
N THR A 425 -12.27 -2.38 14.07
CA THR A 425 -13.49 -1.82 14.66
C THR A 425 -13.30 -0.34 15.01
N GLY A 426 -12.20 0.01 15.65
CA GLY A 426 -11.86 1.41 15.96
C GLY A 426 -11.69 2.26 14.68
N PHE A 427 -11.08 1.69 13.66
CA PHE A 427 -10.91 2.30 12.34
C PHE A 427 -12.27 2.57 11.67
N MET A 428 -13.17 1.58 11.63
CA MET A 428 -14.53 1.74 11.10
C MET A 428 -15.32 2.78 11.88
N GLY A 429 -15.21 2.78 13.21
CA GLY A 429 -15.84 3.79 14.07
C GLY A 429 -15.37 5.21 13.73
N MET A 430 -14.05 5.41 13.56
CA MET A 430 -13.49 6.69 13.11
C MET A 430 -13.98 7.10 11.72
N PHE A 431 -13.98 6.17 10.77
CA PHE A 431 -14.46 6.39 9.40
C PHE A 431 -15.94 6.82 9.38
N ILE A 432 -16.81 6.08 10.06
CA ILE A 432 -18.25 6.38 10.14
C ILE A 432 -18.49 7.72 10.84
N ALA A 433 -17.78 8.01 11.93
CA ALA A 433 -17.91 9.28 12.63
C ALA A 433 -17.50 10.46 11.74
N ALA A 434 -16.39 10.33 11.01
CA ALA A 434 -15.94 11.36 10.07
C ALA A 434 -16.90 11.55 8.89
N TRP A 435 -17.44 10.45 8.36
CA TRP A 435 -18.46 10.49 7.32
C TRP A 435 -19.72 11.24 7.80
N ARG A 436 -20.23 10.92 8.99
CA ARG A 436 -21.42 11.57 9.59
C ARG A 436 -21.19 13.05 9.90
N ALA A 437 -19.97 13.43 10.28
CA ALA A 437 -19.60 14.82 10.49
C ALA A 437 -19.56 15.65 9.19
N GLY A 438 -19.54 14.98 8.04
CA GLY A 438 -19.40 15.61 6.73
C GLY A 438 -17.92 15.87 6.39
N ALA A 439 -17.60 15.71 5.11
CA ALA A 439 -16.26 16.00 4.58
C ALA A 439 -16.35 17.02 3.44
N ALA A 440 -15.29 17.78 3.22
CA ALA A 440 -15.25 18.75 2.14
C ALA A 440 -15.39 18.05 0.78
N PRO A 441 -16.03 18.67 -0.23
CA PRO A 441 -16.31 18.02 -1.52
C PRO A 441 -15.08 17.44 -2.25
N GLN A 442 -13.90 17.98 -1.99
CA GLN A 442 -12.63 17.52 -2.57
C GLN A 442 -12.05 16.27 -1.87
N ARG A 443 -12.36 16.07 -0.59
CA ARG A 443 -11.77 15.04 0.26
C ARG A 443 -12.73 13.90 0.55
N GLU A 444 -14.03 14.17 0.49
CA GLU A 444 -15.06 13.18 0.68
C GLU A 444 -14.98 11.96 -0.28
N PRO A 445 -14.73 12.12 -1.60
CA PRO A 445 -14.53 10.97 -2.48
C PRO A 445 -13.31 10.13 -2.07
N LEU A 446 -12.27 10.77 -1.50
CA LEU A 446 -11.08 10.10 -0.98
C LEU A 446 -11.39 9.33 0.29
N LEU A 447 -12.11 9.95 1.23
CA LEU A 447 -12.54 9.31 2.47
C LEU A 447 -13.36 8.05 2.17
N LEU A 448 -14.37 8.16 1.32
CA LEU A 448 -15.24 7.04 0.94
C LEU A 448 -14.50 5.97 0.11
N GLY A 449 -13.58 6.38 -0.77
CA GLY A 449 -12.80 5.46 -1.58
C GLY A 449 -11.79 4.66 -0.76
N PHE A 450 -11.03 5.31 0.12
CA PHE A 450 -10.06 4.63 0.98
C PHE A 450 -10.74 3.77 2.05
N GLY A 451 -11.81 4.27 2.70
CA GLY A 451 -12.60 3.49 3.64
C GLY A 451 -13.25 2.27 3.00
N GLY A 452 -13.81 2.45 1.78
CA GLY A 452 -14.33 1.36 0.95
C GLY A 452 -13.24 0.34 0.59
N ALA A 453 -12.05 0.79 0.20
CA ALA A 453 -10.93 -0.09 -0.13
C ALA A 453 -10.55 -1.03 1.02
N VAL A 454 -10.48 -0.49 2.25
CA VAL A 454 -10.21 -1.30 3.44
C VAL A 454 -11.34 -2.30 3.70
N LEU A 455 -12.61 -1.91 3.55
CA LEU A 455 -13.72 -2.85 3.68
C LEU A 455 -13.65 -3.97 2.62
N GLY A 456 -13.33 -3.63 1.38
CA GLY A 456 -13.13 -4.61 0.30
C GLY A 456 -12.01 -5.59 0.59
N ALA A 457 -10.89 -5.09 1.11
CA ALA A 457 -9.78 -5.92 1.56
C ALA A 457 -10.22 -6.89 2.66
N LEU A 458 -10.92 -6.41 3.70
CA LEU A 458 -11.45 -7.26 4.77
C LEU A 458 -12.39 -8.34 4.24
N VAL A 459 -13.34 -7.99 3.36
CA VAL A 459 -14.27 -8.97 2.78
C VAL A 459 -13.53 -10.00 1.92
N SER A 460 -12.59 -9.58 1.07
CA SER A 460 -11.79 -10.52 0.28
C SER A 460 -10.93 -11.45 1.14
N GLY A 461 -10.52 -10.99 2.33
CA GLY A 461 -9.73 -11.75 3.30
C GLY A 461 -10.42 -12.98 3.89
N PHE A 462 -11.74 -13.15 3.70
CA PHE A 462 -12.42 -14.40 4.05
C PHE A 462 -12.10 -15.57 3.12
N ALA A 463 -11.63 -15.28 1.90
CA ALA A 463 -11.34 -16.30 0.89
C ALA A 463 -9.91 -16.17 0.32
N ASP A 464 -9.10 -15.30 0.93
CA ASP A 464 -7.70 -15.13 0.58
C ASP A 464 -6.88 -14.62 1.76
N HIS A 465 -5.56 -14.73 1.66
CA HIS A 465 -4.63 -14.54 2.77
C HIS A 465 -3.50 -13.53 2.47
N TYR A 466 -3.44 -12.99 1.25
CA TYR A 466 -2.34 -12.13 0.82
C TYR A 466 -2.21 -10.81 1.59
N TRP A 467 -3.25 -10.36 2.32
CA TRP A 467 -3.18 -9.14 3.14
C TRP A 467 -2.20 -9.23 4.33
N PHE A 468 -1.89 -10.45 4.78
CA PHE A 468 -0.96 -10.72 5.88
C PHE A 468 -0.24 -12.04 5.66
N ASN A 469 0.64 -12.05 4.66
CA ASN A 469 1.48 -13.20 4.32
C ASN A 469 2.91 -12.75 4.02
N LEU A 470 3.90 -13.49 4.53
CA LEU A 470 5.33 -13.21 4.36
C LEU A 470 5.78 -13.19 2.90
N THR A 471 5.09 -13.87 2.01
CA THR A 471 5.36 -13.92 0.57
C THR A 471 4.88 -12.66 -0.15
N TYR A 472 3.88 -11.96 0.40
CA TYR A 472 3.24 -10.80 -0.22
C TYR A 472 3.32 -9.53 0.64
N PRO A 473 4.52 -9.11 1.11
CA PRO A 473 4.63 -7.96 2.02
C PRO A 473 4.13 -6.64 1.40
N HIS A 474 4.19 -6.51 0.08
CA HIS A 474 3.66 -5.35 -0.65
C HIS A 474 2.13 -5.20 -0.48
N MET A 475 1.39 -6.30 -0.28
CA MET A 475 -0.05 -6.25 0.01
C MET A 475 -0.34 -5.76 1.42
N THR A 476 0.45 -6.18 2.41
CA THR A 476 0.41 -5.61 3.77
C THR A 476 0.70 -4.12 3.75
N VAL A 477 1.71 -3.69 2.98
CA VAL A 477 2.05 -2.27 2.78
C VAL A 477 0.87 -1.49 2.19
N LEU A 478 0.22 -2.02 1.14
CA LEU A 478 -0.97 -1.38 0.57
C LEU A 478 -2.10 -1.28 1.59
N PHE A 479 -2.43 -2.37 2.29
CA PHE A 479 -3.51 -2.40 3.27
C PHE A 479 -3.33 -1.30 4.33
N TRP A 480 -2.17 -1.25 4.97
CA TRP A 480 -1.88 -0.28 6.02
C TRP A 480 -1.67 1.15 5.50
N MET A 481 -1.21 1.32 4.25
CA MET A 481 -1.20 2.62 3.60
C MET A 481 -2.62 3.16 3.41
N PHE A 482 -3.57 2.34 2.97
CA PHE A 482 -4.97 2.76 2.80
C PHE A 482 -5.67 3.05 4.14
N VAL A 483 -5.38 2.26 5.18
CA VAL A 483 -5.80 2.58 6.57
C VAL A 483 -5.22 3.94 6.99
N GLY A 484 -3.93 4.15 6.76
CA GLY A 484 -3.23 5.41 7.06
C GLY A 484 -3.78 6.60 6.30
N LEU A 485 -4.06 6.46 5.00
CA LEU A 485 -4.60 7.53 4.14
C LEU A 485 -6.03 7.90 4.51
N THR A 486 -6.84 6.92 4.91
CA THR A 486 -8.18 7.18 5.44
C THR A 486 -8.08 8.02 6.72
N VAL A 487 -7.26 7.60 7.68
CA VAL A 487 -7.06 8.34 8.95
C VAL A 487 -6.44 9.72 8.70
N ALA A 488 -5.46 9.83 7.81
CA ALA A 488 -4.89 11.11 7.40
C ALA A 488 -5.98 12.03 6.83
N THR A 489 -6.86 11.52 5.96
CA THR A 489 -8.00 12.28 5.44
C THR A 489 -8.89 12.81 6.58
N ILE A 490 -9.18 11.97 7.58
CA ILE A 490 -9.98 12.35 8.76
C ILE A 490 -9.28 13.46 9.57
N LEU A 491 -7.95 13.37 9.77
CA LEU A 491 -7.18 14.36 10.50
C LEU A 491 -7.14 15.71 9.76
N VAL A 492 -6.88 15.69 8.45
CA VAL A 492 -6.90 16.90 7.60
C VAL A 492 -8.28 17.56 7.59
N GLU A 493 -9.36 16.78 7.63
CA GLU A 493 -10.71 17.33 7.76
C GLU A 493 -10.94 18.02 9.11
N ARG A 494 -10.53 17.38 10.21
CA ARG A 494 -10.70 17.94 11.56
C ARG A 494 -9.91 19.23 11.75
N GLU A 495 -8.67 19.29 11.29
CA GLU A 495 -7.87 20.52 11.33
C GLU A 495 -8.51 21.62 10.46
N GLY A 496 -9.01 21.26 9.28
CA GLY A 496 -9.72 22.19 8.41
C GLY A 496 -10.99 22.77 9.04
N ALA A 497 -11.77 21.95 9.76
CA ALA A 497 -12.97 22.39 10.47
C ALA A 497 -12.62 23.31 11.66
N GLN A 498 -11.59 22.97 12.44
CA GLN A 498 -11.10 23.80 13.54
C GLN A 498 -10.67 25.20 13.06
N MET A 499 -9.94 25.26 11.94
CA MET A 499 -9.50 26.53 11.35
C MET A 499 -10.66 27.37 10.78
N ARG A 500 -11.79 26.75 10.41
CA ARG A 500 -13.01 27.45 9.96
C ARG A 500 -13.87 27.97 11.12
N GLY A 501 -13.48 27.74 12.37
CA GLY A 501 -14.27 28.16 13.54
C GLY A 501 -15.54 27.33 13.77
N GLU A 502 -15.69 26.20 13.06
CA GLU A 502 -16.73 25.20 13.30
C GLU A 502 -16.36 24.44 14.59
N ARG A 503 -16.55 25.09 15.75
CA ARG A 503 -16.47 24.39 17.03
C ARG A 503 -17.49 23.26 16.97
N VAL A 504 -17.00 22.03 17.01
CA VAL A 504 -17.77 20.89 17.48
C VAL A 504 -18.27 21.29 18.87
N GLU A 505 -19.54 21.68 18.96
CA GLU A 505 -20.20 21.84 20.25
C GLU A 505 -20.01 20.53 20.99
N LYS A 506 -19.23 20.58 22.08
CA LYS A 506 -19.19 19.48 23.04
C LYS A 506 -20.62 19.28 23.50
N ILE A 507 -21.20 18.15 23.13
CA ILE A 507 -22.43 17.63 23.71
C ILE A 507 -22.18 17.53 25.22
N GLY A 508 -22.63 18.51 26.01
CA GLY A 508 -22.49 18.47 27.47
C GLY A 508 -22.53 19.78 28.25
N GLU A 509 -22.23 20.95 27.67
CA GLU A 509 -22.31 22.21 28.43
C GLU A 509 -23.67 22.90 28.24
N ARG A 510 -24.60 22.61 29.17
CA ARG A 510 -25.77 23.48 29.39
C ARG A 510 -25.25 24.88 29.69
N LYS A 511 -25.52 25.83 28.78
CA LYS A 511 -25.45 27.26 29.08
C LYS A 511 -26.40 27.55 30.23
N THR A 512 -25.89 27.73 31.44
CA THR A 512 -26.60 28.42 32.50
C THR A 512 -26.69 29.89 32.11
N PHE A 513 -27.85 30.28 31.58
CA PHE A 513 -28.21 31.68 31.42
C PHE A 513 -28.37 32.28 32.83
N SER A 514 -27.54 33.26 33.18
CA SER A 514 -27.78 34.12 34.35
C SER A 514 -28.60 35.32 33.88
N PRO A 515 -29.80 35.58 34.42
CA PRO A 515 -30.50 36.83 34.17
C PRO A 515 -30.05 37.87 35.20
N SER A 516 -29.29 38.86 34.74
CA SER A 516 -29.20 40.16 35.39
C SER A 516 -30.18 41.11 34.70
N HIS A 517 -31.34 41.35 35.32
CA HIS A 517 -31.95 42.66 35.57
C HIS A 517 -33.31 42.50 36.23
#